data_AF-A0A8C0IBB4-F1
#
_entry.id   AF-A0A8C0IBB4-F1
#
_cell.length_a   1.000
_cell.length_b   1.000
_cell.length_c   1.000
_cell.angle_alpha   90.00
_cell.angle_beta   90.00
_cell.angle_gamma   90.00
#
_symmetry.space_group_name_H-M   'P 1'
#
loop_
_entity.id
_entity.type
_entity.pdbx_description
1 polymer ?
#
loop_
_entity_poly.entity_id
_entity_poly.type
_entity_poly.pdbx_seq_one_letter_code
_entity_poly.pdbx_strand_id
1 'polypeptide(L)' 'GRTKPYILFIKEQKVVVDELSNLKKNRKVYRQQPNSNIFFLADRTETLSQCKNTLDELKKAHQEMENSEKTKTKK' A
#
# COMPACT_ATOMS: atom_id res chain seq x y z
N GLY A 1 -4.27 0.26 -20.11
CA GLY A 1 -2.83 -0.03 -19.96
C GLY A 1 -2.61 -0.76 -18.66
N ARG A 2 -1.68 -1.73 -18.65
CA ARG A 2 -1.39 -2.63 -17.51
C ARG A 2 -0.90 -1.92 -16.24
N THR A 3 -0.55 -0.64 -16.32
CA THR A 3 -0.03 0.19 -15.21
C THR A 3 -1.10 0.93 -14.40
N LYS A 4 -2.30 1.15 -14.97
CA LYS A 4 -3.42 1.82 -14.27
C LYS A 4 -3.80 1.20 -12.91
N PRO A 5 -3.89 -0.14 -12.74
CA PRO A 5 -4.24 -0.71 -11.43
C PRO A 5 -3.16 -0.45 -10.37
N TYR A 6 -1.87 -0.50 -10.70
CA TYR A 6 -0.78 -0.25 -9.75
C TYR A 6 -0.80 1.16 -9.17
N ILE A 7 -1.05 2.16 -10.02
CA ILE A 7 -1.13 3.56 -9.58
C ILE A 7 -2.30 3.76 -8.60
N LEU A 8 -3.42 3.07 -8.83
CA LEU A 8 -4.57 3.14 -7.92
C LEU A 8 -4.22 2.54 -6.55
N PHE A 9 -3.64 1.34 -6.52
CA PHE A 9 -3.21 0.71 -5.27
C PHE A 9 -2.19 1.53 -4.50
N ILE A 10 -1.22 2.16 -5.19
CA ILE A 10 -0.25 3.07 -4.55
C ILE A 10 -0.96 4.27 -3.91
N LYS A 11 -1.95 4.86 -4.59
CA LYS A 11 -2.72 6.00 -4.07
C LYS A 11 -3.55 5.59 -2.85
N GLU A 12 -4.25 4.47 -2.92
CA GLU A 12 -5.04 3.94 -1.79
C GLU A 12 -4.15 3.63 -0.59
N GLN A 13 -3.04 2.93 -0.80
CA GLN A 13 -2.10 2.59 0.25
C GLN A 13 -1.47 3.83 0.90
N LYS A 14 -1.23 4.89 0.11
CA LYS A 14 -0.77 6.18 0.64
C LYS A 14 -1.81 6.80 1.57
N VAL A 15 -3.09 6.82 1.19
CA VAL A 15 -4.16 7.32 2.05
C VAL A 15 -4.21 6.53 3.36
N VAL A 16 -4.12 5.20 3.31
CA VAL A 16 -4.08 4.35 4.52
C VAL A 16 -2.91 4.73 5.44
N VAL A 17 -1.71 4.94 4.90
CA VAL A 17 -0.54 5.36 5.70
C VAL A 17 -0.76 6.74 6.33
N ASP A 18 -1.31 7.70 5.58
CA ASP A 18 -1.57 9.05 6.05
C ASP A 18 -2.63 9.06 7.17
N GLU A 19 -3.73 8.33 7.00
CA GLU A 19 -4.78 8.17 8.02
C GLU A 19 -4.24 7.50 9.31
N LEU A 20 -3.48 6.41 9.18
CA LEU A 20 -2.89 5.71 10.33
C LEU A 20 -1.85 6.56 11.07
N SER A 21 -1.07 7.36 10.36
CA SER A 21 -0.06 8.24 10.95
C SER A 21 -0.67 9.39 11.74
N ASN A 22 -1.82 9.90 11.28
CA ASN A 22 -2.56 10.98 11.93
C ASN A 22 -3.53 10.48 13.03
N LEU A 23 -3.66 9.17 13.20
CA LEU A 23 -4.54 8.57 14.19
C LEU A 23 -4.06 8.88 15.63
N LYS A 24 -4.97 9.40 16.47
CA LYS A 24 -4.69 9.67 17.89
C LYS A 24 -4.16 8.40 18.61
N LYS A 25 -3.20 8.58 19.53
CA LYS A 25 -2.43 7.49 20.19
C LYS A 25 -3.28 6.36 20.80
N ASN A 26 -4.46 6.66 21.31
CA ASN A 26 -5.29 5.70 22.05
C ASN A 26 -6.41 5.06 21.22
N ARG A 27 -6.42 5.28 19.89
CA ARG A 27 -7.42 4.68 19.00
C ARG A 27 -7.00 3.26 18.64
N LYS A 28 -7.98 2.36 18.67
CA LYS A 28 -7.82 0.96 18.26
C LYS A 28 -7.81 0.89 16.73
N VAL A 29 -6.88 0.11 16.19
CA VAL A 29 -6.82 -0.23 14.78
C VAL A 29 -7.36 -1.63 14.60
N TYR A 30 -8.23 -1.80 13.63
CA TYR A 30 -8.80 -3.09 13.30
C TYR A 30 -8.45 -3.45 11.86
N ARG A 31 -8.00 -4.68 11.63
CA ARG A 31 -7.72 -5.21 10.30
C ARG A 31 -8.79 -6.20 9.89
N GLN A 32 -9.32 -6.02 8.69
CA GLN A 32 -10.28 -6.94 8.11
C GLN A 32 -9.57 -8.22 7.65
N GLN A 33 -10.17 -9.36 7.94
CA GLN A 33 -9.76 -10.64 7.37
C GLN A 33 -10.10 -10.67 5.86
N PRO A 34 -9.22 -11.17 4.99
CA PRO A 34 -9.53 -11.32 3.57
C PRO A 34 -10.79 -12.14 3.33
N ASN A 35 -11.61 -11.73 2.35
CA ASN A 35 -12.84 -12.42 1.93
C ASN A 35 -13.90 -12.59 3.04
N SER A 36 -13.87 -11.75 4.07
CA SER A 36 -14.78 -11.79 5.22
C SER A 36 -15.03 -10.38 5.76
N ASN A 37 -16.09 -10.21 6.54
CA ASN A 37 -16.38 -8.96 7.28
C ASN A 37 -15.93 -9.03 8.75
N ILE A 38 -15.03 -9.96 9.08
CA ILE A 38 -14.46 -10.08 10.43
C ILE A 38 -13.27 -9.13 10.57
N PHE A 39 -13.23 -8.42 11.69
CA PHE A 39 -12.19 -7.45 12.01
C PHE A 39 -11.44 -7.86 13.28
N PHE A 40 -10.12 -7.94 13.20
CA PHE A 40 -9.25 -8.25 14.34
C PHE A 40 -8.56 -7.00 14.85
N LEU A 41 -8.49 -6.86 16.17
CA LEU A 41 -7.67 -5.81 16.79
C LEU A 41 -6.21 -6.04 16.40
N ALA A 42 -5.56 -5.02 15.86
CA ALA A 42 -4.18 -5.06 15.43
C ALA A 42 -3.34 -4.03 16.19
N ASP A 43 -2.06 -4.31 16.36
CA ASP A 43 -1.13 -3.30 16.87
C ASP A 43 -0.99 -2.17 15.84
N ARG A 44 -1.12 -0.93 16.32
CA ARG A 44 -1.10 0.26 15.47
C ARG A 44 0.28 0.48 14.84
N THR A 45 1.34 0.27 15.62
CA THR A 45 2.72 0.53 15.18
C THR A 45 3.13 -0.49 14.13
N GLU A 46 2.83 -1.77 14.37
CA GLU A 46 3.04 -2.86 13.45
C GLU A 46 2.24 -2.65 12.15
N THR A 47 0.95 -2.33 12.26
CA THR A 47 0.09 -2.09 11.08
C THR A 47 0.62 -0.92 10.24
N LEU A 48 1.02 0.19 10.88
CA LEU A 48 1.60 1.33 10.18
C LEU A 48 2.92 0.95 9.47
N SER A 49 3.79 0.18 10.14
CA SER A 49 5.04 -0.30 9.56
C SER A 49 4.79 -1.17 8.33
N GLN A 50 3.87 -2.13 8.42
CA GLN A 50 3.47 -2.98 7.30
C GLN A 50 2.91 -2.17 6.13
N CYS A 51 2.02 -1.21 6.40
CA CYS A 51 1.45 -0.34 5.37
C CYS A 51 2.52 0.51 4.65
N LYS A 52 3.56 0.96 5.35
CA LYS A 52 4.69 1.68 4.76
C LYS A 52 5.53 0.76 3.87
N ASN A 53 5.85 -0.44 4.36
CA ASN A 53 6.62 -1.42 3.59
C ASN A 53 5.89 -1.80 2.30
N THR A 54 4.58 -2.07 2.36
CA THR A 54 3.77 -2.36 1.18
C THR A 54 3.77 -1.19 0.19
N LEU A 55 3.67 0.06 0.67
CA LEU A 55 3.73 1.23 -0.20
C LEU A 55 5.06 1.33 -0.95
N ASP A 56 6.17 1.05 -0.26
CA ASP A 56 7.51 1.11 -0.85
C ASP A 56 7.75 -0.01 -1.87
N GLU A 57 7.28 -1.23 -1.57
CA GLU A 57 7.30 -2.36 -2.52
C GLU A 57 6.48 -2.07 -3.78
N LEU A 58 5.27 -1.52 -3.63
CA LEU A 58 4.41 -1.15 -4.77
C LEU A 58 5.05 -0.07 -5.65
N LYS A 59 5.67 0.95 -5.05
CA LYS A 59 6.40 1.99 -5.79
C LYS A 59 7.59 1.41 -6.55
N LYS A 60 8.37 0.53 -5.92
CA LYS A 60 9.52 -0.14 -6.52
C LYS A 60 9.09 -0.99 -7.72
N ALA A 61 8.07 -1.84 -7.55
CA ALA A 61 7.53 -2.67 -8.63
C ALA A 61 7.02 -1.82 -9.81
N HIS A 62 6.32 -0.72 -9.53
CA HIS A 62 5.86 0.21 -10.56
C HIS A 62 7.03 0.85 -11.33
N GLN A 63 8.08 1.28 -10.63
CA GLN A 63 9.27 1.88 -11.26
C GLN A 63 10.04 0.87 -12.13
N GLU A 64 10.20 -0.37 -11.65
CA GLU A 64 10.84 -1.45 -12.41
C GLU A 64 10.08 -1.76 -13.70
N MET A 65 8.74 -1.81 -13.64
CA MET A 65 7.90 -1.99 -14.82
C MET A 65 8.08 -0.87 -15.84
N GLU A 66 7.99 0.40 -15.43
CA GLU A 66 8.20 1.57 -16.28
C GLU A 66 9.59 1.56 -16.95
N ASN A 67 10.63 1.18 -16.21
CA ASN A 67 11.99 1.07 -16.75
C ASN A 67 12.12 -0.06 -17.77
N SER A 68 11.44 -1.20 -17.54
CA SER A 68 11.42 -2.34 -18.46
C SER A 68 10.66 -2.07 -19.76
N GLU A 69 9.63 -1.21 -19.72
CA GLU A 69 8.89 -0.81 -20.92
C GLU A 69 9.73 0.15 -21.77
N LYS A 70 10.44 1.10 -21.15
CA LYS A 70 11.34 2.04 -21.85
C LYS A 70 12.54 1.38 -22.52
N THR A 71 13.01 0.24 -22.00
CA THR A 71 14.11 -0.52 -22.60
C THR A 71 13.67 -1.35 -23.82
N LYS A 72 12.39 -1.72 -23.92
CA LYS A 72 11.85 -2.46 -25.07
C LYS A 72 11.58 -1.59 -26.29
N THR A 73 11.40 -0.28 -26.11
CA THR A 73 11.15 0.67 -27.21
C THR A 73 12.43 1.18 -27.89
N LYS A 74 13.62 0.78 -27.43
CA LYS A 74 14.92 1.23 -27.93
C LYS A 74 15.65 0.21 -28.83
N LYS A 75 14.96 -0.83 -29.29
CA LYS A 75 15.55 -1.88 -30.14
C LYS A 75 14.82 -1.99 -31.47
#